data_AF-A0A285KZ19-F1
#
_entry.id   AF-A0A285KZ19-F1
#
_cell.length_a   1.000
_cell.length_b   1.000
_cell.length_c   1.000
_cell.angle_alpha   90.00
_cell.angle_beta   90.00
_cell.angle_gamma   90.00
#
_symmetry.space_group_name_H-M   'P 1'
#
loop_
_entity.id
_entity.type
_entity.pdbx_description
1 polymer ?
#
loop_
_entity_poly.entity_id
_entity_poly.type
_entity_poly.pdbx_seq_one_letter_code
_entity_poly.pdbx_strand_id
1 'polypeptide(L)'
;MGVHEVNQTITRMVDSAVTTHSASGEVREQLLVLASRSFASVGKLGDDAEAVAGLERAVTTCVRLGVDLDTTLSIVIGAIELVVDAAPATSPLADGSGQILRTVRVATGLVARVYGQAGPPTHDSVEAAQEVAAALLRGDSSKVLGQCNQIAVADAYAIMAVHLPTRRGRPHDAPRSLAEPIVARLYSELRRRFGPSALALLGETGATVLVPDTAFGEFTALAGFVEVLRTAEGHIPTGVVLCAPTDEVPRVAEQVHAALDVATRLGMTERLHRFSDIAVEYQLTRPGPGRDALSTLLDPLEDHPDLIETLRTYVETGHDRRRTARRLHLHPNSVDYRLKRIFRLTGFDTIDPARLWNLRSALVIRDHHNECTAVRA
;
A
#
# COMPACT_ATOMS: atom_id res chain seq x y z
N MET A 1 5.73 -46.90 -5.62
CA MET A 1 4.59 -46.10 -6.12
C MET A 1 4.69 -45.92 -7.63
N GLY A 2 3.55 -45.87 -8.33
CA GLY A 2 3.51 -45.48 -9.75
C GLY A 2 3.61 -43.95 -9.91
N VAL A 3 4.08 -43.46 -11.07
CA VAL A 3 4.21 -42.01 -11.37
C VAL A 3 2.89 -41.24 -11.14
N HIS A 4 1.76 -41.87 -11.41
CA HIS A 4 0.44 -41.28 -11.20
C HIS A 4 0.10 -41.05 -9.72
N GLU A 5 0.53 -41.96 -8.85
CA GLU A 5 0.29 -41.93 -7.40
C GLU A 5 1.14 -40.86 -6.69
N VAL A 6 2.38 -40.68 -7.17
CA VAL A 6 3.28 -39.59 -6.74
C VAL A 6 2.69 -38.23 -7.10
N ASN A 7 2.23 -38.04 -8.33
CA ASN A 7 1.64 -36.77 -8.78
C ASN A 7 0.36 -36.42 -8.01
N GLN A 8 -0.49 -37.40 -7.71
CA GLN A 8 -1.68 -37.17 -6.87
C GLN A 8 -1.30 -36.76 -5.44
N THR A 9 -0.22 -37.31 -4.89
CA THR A 9 0.24 -36.99 -3.53
C THR A 9 0.86 -35.59 -3.45
N ILE A 10 1.67 -35.21 -4.44
CA ILE A 10 2.19 -33.84 -4.58
C ILE A 10 1.03 -32.83 -4.69
N THR A 11 0.00 -33.16 -5.48
CA THR A 11 -1.17 -32.28 -5.65
C THR A 11 -1.92 -32.08 -4.34
N ARG A 12 -2.17 -33.16 -3.58
CA ARG A 12 -2.81 -33.08 -2.25
C ARG A 12 -1.99 -32.27 -1.24
N MET A 13 -0.67 -32.44 -1.24
CA MET A 13 0.24 -31.67 -0.38
C MET A 13 0.17 -30.17 -0.67
N VAL A 14 0.22 -29.79 -1.96
CA VAL A 14 0.10 -28.39 -2.37
C VAL A 14 -1.28 -27.83 -2.06
N ASP A 15 -2.36 -28.59 -2.33
CA ASP A 15 -3.73 -28.14 -2.02
C ASP A 15 -3.92 -27.92 -0.51
N SER A 16 -3.31 -28.74 0.34
CA SER A 16 -3.33 -28.56 1.80
C SER A 16 -2.56 -27.31 2.25
N ALA A 17 -1.45 -26.96 1.59
CA ALA A 17 -0.68 -25.75 1.88
C ALA A 17 -1.37 -24.48 1.33
N VAL A 18 -2.17 -24.62 0.26
CA VAL A 18 -2.94 -23.54 -0.34
C VAL A 18 -4.22 -23.27 0.42
N THR A 19 -4.85 -24.21 1.11
CA THR A 19 -6.07 -23.90 1.88
C THR A 19 -5.83 -22.96 3.09
N THR A 20 -4.59 -22.84 3.56
CA THR A 20 -4.17 -21.95 4.65
C THR A 20 -3.88 -20.51 4.19
N HIS A 21 -3.64 -20.30 2.89
CA HIS A 21 -3.39 -19.00 2.27
C HIS A 21 -4.42 -18.75 1.18
N SER A 22 -5.21 -17.68 1.20
CA SER A 22 -6.13 -17.35 0.08
C SER A 22 -5.36 -17.02 -1.22
N ALA A 23 -4.79 -18.04 -1.87
CA ALA A 23 -3.75 -17.91 -2.87
C ALA A 23 -4.32 -17.95 -4.29
N SER A 24 -3.82 -17.06 -5.15
CA SER A 24 -4.10 -17.02 -6.59
C SER A 24 -3.75 -18.35 -7.27
N GLY A 25 -4.42 -18.69 -8.38
CA GLY A 25 -4.12 -19.89 -9.19
C GLY A 25 -2.64 -19.98 -9.63
N GLU A 26 -1.99 -18.83 -9.80
CA GLU A 26 -0.57 -18.71 -10.12
C GLU A 26 0.34 -19.20 -8.98
N VAL A 27 -0.01 -18.93 -7.72
CA VAL A 27 0.76 -19.39 -6.55
C VAL A 27 0.72 -20.92 -6.46
N ARG A 28 -0.47 -21.50 -6.66
CA ARG A 28 -0.66 -22.95 -6.65
C ARG A 28 0.20 -23.64 -7.71
N GLU A 29 0.24 -23.09 -8.92
CA GLU A 29 1.07 -23.63 -10.01
C GLU A 29 2.56 -23.64 -9.63
N GLN A 30 3.06 -22.56 -9.05
CA GLN A 30 4.47 -22.48 -8.67
C GLN A 30 4.83 -23.38 -7.48
N LEU A 31 3.90 -23.60 -6.54
CA LEU A 31 4.09 -24.60 -5.48
C LEU A 31 4.17 -26.03 -6.02
N LEU A 32 3.41 -26.35 -7.09
CA LEU A 32 3.56 -27.65 -7.79
C LEU A 32 4.93 -27.76 -8.45
N VAL A 33 5.40 -26.71 -9.12
CA VAL A 33 6.74 -26.68 -9.73
C VAL A 33 7.84 -26.86 -8.68
N LEU A 34 7.72 -26.18 -7.53
CA LEU A 34 8.64 -26.31 -6.41
C LEU A 34 8.67 -27.74 -5.85
N ALA A 35 7.50 -28.34 -5.63
CA ALA A 35 7.38 -29.72 -5.14
C ALA A 35 8.00 -30.73 -6.11
N SER A 36 7.68 -30.62 -7.40
CA SER A 36 8.22 -31.52 -8.43
C SER A 36 9.73 -31.41 -8.58
N ARG A 37 10.29 -30.19 -8.52
CA ARG A 37 11.75 -29.99 -8.56
C ARG A 37 12.44 -30.53 -7.31
N SER A 38 11.85 -30.31 -6.14
CA SER A 38 12.35 -30.84 -4.87
C SER A 38 12.39 -32.38 -4.90
N PHE A 39 11.31 -33.02 -5.37
CA PHE A 39 11.24 -34.47 -5.58
C PHE A 39 12.33 -34.97 -6.55
N ALA A 40 12.49 -34.33 -7.71
CA ALA A 40 13.47 -34.73 -8.72
C ALA A 40 14.94 -34.51 -8.32
N SER A 41 15.17 -33.67 -7.31
CA SER A 41 16.49 -33.25 -6.86
C SER A 41 17.10 -34.14 -5.77
N VAL A 42 16.31 -35.07 -5.21
CA VAL A 42 16.77 -36.03 -4.20
C VAL A 42 17.87 -36.93 -4.79
N GLY A 43 19.03 -36.95 -4.13
CA GLY A 43 20.21 -37.69 -4.57
C GLY A 43 21.12 -36.93 -5.57
N LYS A 44 20.68 -35.80 -6.12
CA LYS A 44 21.44 -34.97 -7.08
C LYS A 44 21.96 -33.65 -6.48
N LEU A 45 21.34 -33.17 -5.40
CA LEU A 45 21.63 -31.89 -4.72
C LEU A 45 23.04 -31.75 -4.10
N GLY A 46 23.93 -32.73 -4.25
CA GLY A 46 25.35 -32.64 -3.87
C GLY A 46 26.32 -32.42 -5.03
N ASP A 47 25.97 -32.92 -6.23
CA ASP A 47 26.90 -33.09 -7.34
C ASP A 47 26.37 -32.50 -8.67
N ASP A 48 25.12 -32.04 -8.71
CA ASP A 48 24.44 -31.51 -9.89
C ASP A 48 24.09 -30.02 -9.73
N ALA A 49 24.89 -29.16 -10.37
CA ALA A 49 24.71 -27.70 -10.34
C ALA A 49 23.39 -27.26 -11.01
N GLU A 50 22.87 -28.03 -11.98
CA GLU A 50 21.62 -27.68 -12.67
C GLU A 50 20.41 -27.95 -11.77
N ALA A 51 20.45 -29.01 -10.97
CA ALA A 51 19.43 -29.31 -9.98
C ALA A 51 19.34 -28.20 -8.91
N VAL A 52 20.49 -27.73 -8.41
CA VAL A 52 20.58 -26.62 -7.46
C VAL A 52 20.00 -25.33 -8.06
N ALA A 53 20.47 -24.95 -9.26
CA ALA A 53 19.99 -23.74 -9.94
C ALA A 53 18.50 -23.80 -10.31
N GLY A 54 17.99 -25.01 -10.58
CA GLY A 54 16.57 -25.25 -10.83
C GLY A 54 15.70 -25.04 -9.59
N LEU A 55 16.14 -25.54 -8.44
CA LEU A 55 15.47 -25.34 -7.16
C LEU A 55 15.52 -23.87 -6.73
N GLU A 56 16.67 -23.22 -6.87
CA GLU A 56 16.86 -21.79 -6.58
C GLU A 56 15.88 -20.90 -7.35
N ARG A 57 15.70 -21.15 -8.66
CA ARG A 57 14.73 -20.43 -9.49
C ARG A 57 13.28 -20.63 -9.02
N ALA A 58 12.92 -21.84 -8.60
CA ALA A 58 11.58 -22.12 -8.09
C ALA A 58 11.33 -21.39 -6.76
N VAL A 59 12.28 -21.46 -5.82
CA VAL A 59 12.20 -20.76 -4.53
C VAL A 59 12.16 -19.24 -4.73
N THR A 60 12.98 -18.70 -5.64
CA THR A 60 12.98 -17.27 -5.99
C THR A 60 11.62 -16.83 -6.55
N THR A 61 10.95 -17.70 -7.31
CA THR A 61 9.61 -17.43 -7.83
C THR A 61 8.56 -17.46 -6.71
N CYS A 62 8.65 -18.39 -5.76
CA CYS A 62 7.80 -18.42 -4.57
C CYS A 62 7.95 -17.15 -3.71
N VAL A 63 9.18 -16.69 -3.48
CA VAL A 63 9.48 -15.41 -2.82
C VAL A 63 8.82 -14.24 -3.56
N ARG A 64 8.97 -14.16 -4.88
CA ARG A 64 8.36 -13.09 -5.70
C ARG A 64 6.84 -13.06 -5.62
N LEU A 65 6.22 -14.22 -5.45
CA LEU A 65 4.77 -14.41 -5.32
C LEU A 65 4.26 -14.26 -3.88
N GLY A 66 5.15 -13.97 -2.91
CA GLY A 66 4.78 -13.73 -1.52
C GLY A 66 4.42 -14.98 -0.73
N VAL A 67 4.86 -16.16 -1.18
CA VAL A 67 4.77 -17.39 -0.38
C VAL A 67 5.71 -17.25 0.81
N ASP A 68 5.24 -17.56 2.01
CA ASP A 68 6.06 -17.47 3.21
C ASP A 68 7.11 -18.60 3.29
N LEU A 69 8.07 -18.41 4.19
CA LEU A 69 9.18 -19.35 4.40
C LEU A 69 8.69 -20.71 4.89
N ASP A 70 7.70 -20.74 5.78
CA ASP A 70 7.19 -21.96 6.40
C ASP A 70 6.46 -22.84 5.37
N THR A 71 5.62 -22.23 4.54
CA THR A 71 4.96 -22.91 3.41
C THR A 71 5.99 -23.46 2.43
N THR A 72 7.01 -22.67 2.07
CA THR A 72 8.05 -23.12 1.13
C THR A 72 8.87 -24.28 1.69
N LEU A 73 9.29 -24.20 2.96
CA LEU A 73 10.02 -25.28 3.63
C LEU A 73 9.16 -26.54 3.76
N SER A 74 7.89 -26.41 4.11
CA SER A 74 6.95 -27.53 4.22
C SER A 74 6.80 -28.29 2.90
N ILE A 75 6.69 -27.57 1.78
CA ILE A 75 6.60 -28.18 0.45
C ILE A 75 7.91 -28.86 0.05
N VAL A 76 9.05 -28.22 0.31
CA VAL A 76 10.38 -28.79 -0.02
C VAL A 76 10.65 -30.05 0.80
N ILE A 77 10.41 -30.00 2.11
CA ILE A 77 10.63 -31.12 3.04
C ILE A 77 9.66 -32.25 2.71
N GLY A 78 8.36 -31.97 2.56
CA GLY A 78 7.35 -32.98 2.23
C GLY A 78 7.59 -33.67 0.88
N ALA A 79 8.11 -32.95 -0.11
CA ALA A 79 8.51 -33.54 -1.39
C ALA A 79 9.71 -34.50 -1.25
N ILE A 80 10.65 -34.21 -0.34
CA ILE A 80 11.80 -35.08 -0.06
C ILE A 80 11.36 -36.30 0.74
N GLU A 81 10.51 -36.13 1.76
CA GLU A 81 9.92 -37.23 2.54
C GLU A 81 9.18 -38.21 1.64
N LEU A 82 8.43 -37.72 0.64
CA LEU A 82 7.74 -38.56 -0.33
C LEU A 82 8.68 -39.48 -1.11
N VAL A 83 9.92 -39.07 -1.38
CA VAL A 83 10.93 -39.92 -2.04
C VAL A 83 11.42 -41.01 -1.09
N VAL A 84 11.58 -40.69 0.19
CA VAL A 84 11.98 -41.65 1.23
C VAL A 84 10.90 -42.71 1.41
N ASP A 85 9.64 -42.31 1.52
CA ASP A 85 8.50 -43.22 1.69
C ASP A 85 8.23 -44.07 0.44
N ALA A 86 8.58 -43.56 -0.74
CA ALA A 86 8.43 -44.28 -2.01
C ALA A 86 9.52 -45.35 -2.25
N ALA A 87 10.64 -45.28 -1.52
CA ALA A 87 11.82 -46.09 -1.80
C ALA A 87 11.59 -47.54 -1.34
N PRO A 88 11.90 -48.55 -2.19
CA PRO A 88 11.83 -49.94 -1.76
C PRO A 88 12.88 -50.21 -0.68
N ALA A 89 12.58 -51.08 0.29
CA ALA A 89 13.47 -51.46 1.40
C ALA A 89 14.84 -52.02 0.96
N THR A 90 15.00 -52.34 -0.33
CA THR A 90 16.22 -52.85 -0.96
C THR A 90 17.00 -51.79 -1.77
N SER A 91 16.55 -50.53 -1.78
CA SER A 91 17.23 -49.43 -2.48
C SER A 91 18.50 -49.00 -1.74
N PRO A 92 19.60 -48.63 -2.42
CA PRO A 92 20.78 -48.01 -1.78
C PRO A 92 20.47 -46.71 -1.03
N LEU A 93 19.25 -46.17 -1.17
CA LEU A 93 18.73 -45.07 -0.35
C LEU A 93 18.41 -45.49 1.10
N ALA A 94 18.14 -46.78 1.37
CA ALA A 94 17.90 -47.31 2.72
C ALA A 94 19.19 -47.37 3.57
N ASP A 95 20.34 -47.57 2.93
CA ASP A 95 21.69 -47.40 3.54
C ASP A 95 22.21 -45.95 3.42
N GLY A 96 21.46 -45.07 2.75
CA GLY A 96 21.86 -43.74 2.28
C GLY A 96 21.37 -42.56 3.13
N SER A 97 21.17 -42.75 4.44
CA SER A 97 20.73 -41.69 5.37
C SER A 97 21.60 -40.42 5.28
N GLY A 98 22.90 -40.56 5.02
CA GLY A 98 23.81 -39.43 4.79
C GLY A 98 23.51 -38.62 3.52
N GLN A 99 22.99 -39.24 2.46
CA GLN A 99 22.65 -38.55 1.20
C GLN A 99 21.30 -37.82 1.31
N ILE A 100 20.34 -38.39 2.02
CA ILE A 100 19.06 -37.72 2.34
C ILE A 100 19.32 -36.52 3.25
N LEU A 101 20.08 -36.69 4.34
CA LEU A 101 20.46 -35.58 5.22
C LEU A 101 21.22 -34.47 4.48
N ARG A 102 22.11 -34.84 3.55
CA ARG A 102 22.82 -33.86 2.71
C ARG A 102 21.84 -33.11 1.80
N THR A 103 20.91 -33.82 1.15
CA THR A 103 19.87 -33.24 0.29
C THR A 103 19.00 -32.25 1.07
N VAL A 104 18.50 -32.64 2.24
CA VAL A 104 17.71 -31.76 3.12
C VAL A 104 18.54 -30.55 3.54
N ARG A 105 19.81 -30.73 3.95
CA ARG A 105 20.68 -29.61 4.36
C ARG A 105 20.96 -28.62 3.23
N VAL A 106 21.20 -29.10 2.00
CA VAL A 106 21.41 -28.23 0.84
C VAL A 106 20.12 -27.51 0.46
N ALA A 107 18.98 -28.22 0.39
CA ALA A 107 17.70 -27.63 0.03
C ALA A 107 17.24 -26.58 1.07
N THR A 108 17.26 -26.91 2.36
CA THR A 108 16.92 -25.97 3.44
C THR A 108 17.88 -24.79 3.52
N GLY A 109 19.19 -25.02 3.33
CA GLY A 109 20.19 -23.95 3.29
C GLY A 109 20.04 -23.03 2.07
N LEU A 110 19.60 -23.55 0.93
CA LEU A 110 19.27 -22.77 -0.26
C LEU A 110 18.01 -21.95 -0.03
N VAL A 111 16.94 -22.55 0.49
CA VAL A 111 15.71 -21.83 0.83
C VAL A 111 15.99 -20.71 1.83
N ALA A 112 16.71 -21.01 2.92
CA ALA A 112 17.09 -20.02 3.92
C ALA A 112 17.97 -18.88 3.35
N ARG A 113 18.85 -19.18 2.38
CA ARG A 113 19.68 -18.17 1.73
C ARG A 113 18.85 -17.27 0.80
N VAL A 114 17.98 -17.85 -0.02
CA VAL A 114 17.12 -17.10 -0.94
C VAL A 114 16.13 -16.23 -0.15
N TYR A 115 15.51 -16.77 0.90
CA TYR A 115 14.64 -16.00 1.81
C TYR A 115 15.41 -15.04 2.71
N GLY A 116 16.69 -15.28 3.00
CA GLY A 116 17.55 -14.34 3.72
C GLY A 116 18.00 -13.17 2.85
N GLN A 117 18.29 -13.42 1.57
CA GLN A 117 18.59 -12.37 0.58
C GLN A 117 17.35 -11.57 0.17
N ALA A 118 16.19 -12.22 0.18
CA ALA A 118 14.90 -11.58 -0.05
C ALA A 118 14.18 -11.19 1.25
N GLY A 119 14.84 -11.34 2.40
CA GLY A 119 14.23 -11.21 3.72
C GLY A 119 13.71 -9.80 3.98
N PRO A 120 12.92 -9.62 5.06
CA PRO A 120 12.62 -8.28 5.54
C PRO A 120 13.95 -7.52 5.66
N PRO A 121 13.97 -6.24 5.26
CA PRO A 121 15.20 -5.47 5.29
C PRO A 121 15.84 -5.61 6.67
N THR A 122 17.13 -5.95 6.72
CA THR A 122 17.88 -5.92 7.99
C THR A 122 17.66 -4.55 8.62
N HIS A 123 17.56 -4.48 9.96
CA HIS A 123 17.39 -3.21 10.69
C HIS A 123 18.33 -2.14 10.14
N ASP A 124 19.60 -2.50 9.96
CA ASP A 124 20.65 -1.65 9.38
C ASP A 124 20.32 -1.10 7.98
N SER A 125 19.66 -1.89 7.11
CA SER A 125 19.30 -1.47 5.76
C SER A 125 18.02 -0.63 5.69
N VAL A 126 17.10 -0.79 6.66
CA VAL A 126 15.95 0.11 6.83
C VAL A 126 16.43 1.44 7.38
N GLU A 127 17.26 1.40 8.42
CA GLU A 127 17.82 2.59 9.06
C GLU A 127 18.63 3.42 8.07
N ALA A 128 19.51 2.81 7.29
CA ALA A 128 20.24 3.51 6.23
C ALA A 128 19.30 4.11 5.17
N ALA A 129 18.25 3.40 4.75
CA ALA A 129 17.27 3.93 3.79
C ALA A 129 16.45 5.08 4.37
N GLN A 130 16.10 5.03 5.66
CA GLN A 130 15.42 6.09 6.39
C GLN A 130 16.32 7.32 6.56
N GLU A 131 17.62 7.14 6.83
CA GLU A 131 18.58 8.23 6.90
C GLU A 131 18.72 8.97 5.57
N VAL A 132 18.82 8.22 4.45
CA VAL A 132 18.82 8.81 3.11
C VAL A 132 17.51 9.54 2.83
N ALA A 133 16.36 8.93 3.13
CA ALA A 133 15.05 9.57 2.96
C ALA A 133 14.95 10.87 3.75
N ALA A 134 15.34 10.84 5.03
CA ALA A 134 15.32 12.00 5.91
C ALA A 134 16.28 13.10 5.46
N ALA A 135 17.42 12.76 4.87
CA ALA A 135 18.35 13.73 4.31
C ALA A 135 17.83 14.37 3.03
N LEU A 136 17.24 13.59 2.11
CA LEU A 136 16.61 14.12 0.91
C LEU A 136 15.45 15.07 1.25
N LEU A 137 14.62 14.69 2.23
CA LEU A 137 13.51 15.52 2.70
C LEU A 137 13.97 16.80 3.41
N ARG A 138 15.18 16.81 3.99
CA ARG A 138 15.82 18.02 4.56
C ARG A 138 16.60 18.85 3.54
N GLY A 139 16.84 18.33 2.33
CA GLY A 139 17.71 18.96 1.33
C GLY A 139 19.21 18.75 1.56
N ASP A 140 19.60 17.85 2.47
CA ASP A 140 20.99 17.51 2.80
C ASP A 140 21.56 16.38 1.89
N SER A 141 21.15 16.32 0.62
CA SER A 141 21.45 15.21 -0.31
C SER A 141 22.96 14.95 -0.49
N SER A 142 23.78 16.00 -0.50
CA SER A 142 25.24 15.93 -0.67
C SER A 142 26.01 15.35 0.53
N LYS A 143 25.44 15.40 1.74
CA LYS A 143 26.11 14.95 2.97
C LYS A 143 25.98 13.45 3.22
N VAL A 144 24.89 12.83 2.77
CA VAL A 144 24.59 11.41 3.05
C VAL A 144 25.13 10.45 1.97
N LEU A 145 25.37 10.95 0.77
CA LEU A 145 26.00 10.21 -0.35
C LEU A 145 27.36 9.58 0.01
N GLY A 146 28.09 10.11 1.00
CA GLY A 146 29.38 9.57 1.44
C GLY A 146 29.30 8.46 2.50
N GLN A 147 28.15 8.26 3.16
CA GLN A 147 28.00 7.32 4.28
C GLN A 147 27.16 6.09 3.90
N CYS A 148 26.18 6.25 3.02
CA CYS A 148 25.24 5.17 2.66
C CYS A 148 25.58 4.51 1.30
N ASN A 149 26.87 4.27 1.00
CA ASN A 149 27.51 3.84 -0.27
C ASN A 149 26.78 2.79 -1.17
N GLN A 150 25.66 2.22 -0.75
CA GLN A 150 24.85 1.22 -1.47
C GLN A 150 23.50 1.75 -1.98
N ILE A 151 23.03 2.93 -1.56
CA ILE A 151 21.74 3.50 -1.99
C ILE A 151 22.01 4.65 -2.96
N ALA A 152 21.78 4.41 -4.26
CA ALA A 152 21.92 5.44 -5.28
C ALA A 152 20.78 6.45 -5.20
N VAL A 153 21.13 7.74 -5.13
CA VAL A 153 20.20 8.87 -5.25
C VAL A 153 19.89 9.10 -6.73
N ALA A 154 18.61 9.19 -7.08
CA ALA A 154 18.15 9.44 -8.44
C ALA A 154 18.14 10.93 -8.76
N ASP A 155 17.97 11.29 -10.04
CA ASP A 155 17.85 12.69 -10.47
C ASP A 155 16.44 13.27 -10.18
N ALA A 156 15.43 12.40 -10.11
CA ALA A 156 14.05 12.75 -9.86
C ALA A 156 13.30 11.64 -9.11
N TYR A 157 12.26 12.05 -8.38
CA TYR A 157 11.43 11.17 -7.55
C TYR A 157 9.94 11.47 -7.73
N ALA A 158 9.13 10.41 -7.72
CA ALA A 158 7.73 10.48 -7.31
C ALA A 158 7.68 10.51 -5.78
N ILE A 159 7.20 11.62 -5.25
CA ILE A 159 7.10 11.93 -3.83
C ILE A 159 5.65 11.73 -3.42
N MET A 160 5.44 10.77 -2.52
CA MET A 160 4.11 10.39 -2.07
C MET A 160 4.00 10.57 -0.56
N ALA A 161 3.01 11.34 -0.10
CA ALA A 161 2.58 11.30 1.29
C ALA A 161 1.42 10.31 1.39
N VAL A 162 1.50 9.39 2.35
CA VAL A 162 0.49 8.37 2.61
C VAL A 162 0.02 8.49 4.04
N HIS A 163 -1.28 8.73 4.24
CA HIS A 163 -1.94 8.60 5.52
C HIS A 163 -2.30 7.14 5.75
N LEU A 164 -1.68 6.53 6.75
CA LEU A 164 -1.98 5.16 7.16
C LEU A 164 -3.12 5.24 8.18
N PRO A 165 -4.29 4.64 7.91
CA PRO A 165 -5.42 4.72 8.83
C PRO A 165 -5.04 4.03 10.13
N THR A 166 -4.75 4.80 11.18
CA THR A 166 -4.81 4.28 12.54
C THR A 166 -6.27 4.30 12.95
N ARG A 167 -6.77 3.14 13.38
CA ARG A 167 -8.16 2.88 13.76
C ARG A 167 -8.78 4.09 14.49
N ARG A 168 -9.73 4.79 13.86
CA ARG A 168 -10.51 5.85 14.54
C ARG A 168 -11.22 5.23 15.75
N GLY A 169 -10.94 5.76 16.94
CA GLY A 169 -11.62 5.42 18.18
C GLY A 169 -10.94 4.36 19.07
N ARG A 170 -9.76 4.68 19.63
CA ARG A 170 -9.35 4.08 20.92
C ARG A 170 -8.64 5.08 21.83
N PRO A 171 -8.79 4.93 23.16
CA PRO A 171 -8.00 5.65 24.17
C PRO A 171 -6.50 5.35 24.02
N HIS A 172 -5.68 6.21 24.61
CA HIS A 172 -4.21 6.34 24.51
C HIS A 172 -3.33 5.08 24.77
N ASP A 173 -3.90 3.87 24.94
CA ASP A 173 -3.22 2.69 25.51
C ASP A 173 -3.34 1.37 24.70
N ALA A 174 -3.62 1.39 23.38
CA ALA A 174 -3.56 0.17 22.57
C ALA A 174 -2.13 -0.19 22.13
N PRO A 175 -1.72 -1.48 22.12
CA PRO A 175 -0.36 -1.89 21.74
C PRO A 175 0.00 -1.47 20.30
N ARG A 176 1.25 -1.00 20.10
CA ARG A 176 1.86 -0.63 18.80
C ARG A 176 1.80 -1.73 17.71
N SER A 177 1.44 -2.97 18.05
CA SER A 177 1.64 -4.16 17.21
C SER A 177 0.74 -4.29 15.97
N LEU A 178 -0.21 -3.38 15.74
CA LEU A 178 -1.02 -3.35 14.50
C LEU A 178 -0.46 -2.39 13.44
N ALA A 179 0.36 -1.41 13.83
CA ALA A 179 1.08 -0.55 12.87
C ALA A 179 2.29 -1.29 12.27
N GLU A 180 2.95 -2.12 13.08
CA GLU A 180 4.09 -2.96 12.68
C GLU A 180 3.84 -3.81 11.41
N PRO A 181 2.72 -4.54 11.25
CA PRO A 181 2.48 -5.32 10.04
C PRO A 181 2.28 -4.47 8.78
N ILE A 182 1.65 -3.28 8.88
CA ILE A 182 1.50 -2.39 7.73
C ILE A 182 2.83 -1.75 7.35
N VAL A 183 3.62 -1.34 8.35
CA VAL A 183 4.96 -0.76 8.16
C VAL A 183 5.91 -1.78 7.54
N ALA A 184 5.95 -3.01 8.06
CA ALA A 184 6.77 -4.09 7.50
C ALA A 184 6.39 -4.36 6.03
N ARG A 185 5.08 -4.40 5.74
CA ARG A 185 4.58 -4.55 4.36
C ARG A 185 4.90 -3.35 3.47
N LEU A 186 4.90 -2.13 4.01
CA LEU A 186 5.29 -0.94 3.28
C LEU A 186 6.72 -1.08 2.76
N TYR A 187 7.67 -1.43 3.64
CA TYR A 187 9.07 -1.58 3.24
C TYR A 187 9.29 -2.78 2.31
N SER A 188 8.62 -3.92 2.56
CA SER A 188 8.77 -5.11 1.70
C SER A 188 8.22 -4.86 0.29
N GLU A 189 7.02 -4.28 0.18
CA GLU A 189 6.39 -3.99 -1.10
C GLU A 189 7.09 -2.87 -1.87
N LEU A 190 7.61 -1.85 -1.17
CA LEU A 190 8.36 -0.76 -1.76
C LEU A 190 9.61 -1.30 -2.47
N ARG A 191 10.42 -2.10 -1.77
CA ARG A 191 11.61 -2.73 -2.35
C ARG A 191 11.26 -3.72 -3.45
N ARG A 192 10.24 -4.57 -3.24
CA ARG A 192 9.84 -5.60 -4.21
C ARG A 192 9.42 -5.00 -5.55
N ARG A 193 8.72 -3.85 -5.54
CA ARG A 193 8.17 -3.23 -6.75
C ARG A 193 9.08 -2.21 -7.39
N PHE A 194 9.77 -1.41 -6.58
CA PHE A 194 10.50 -0.23 -7.04
C PHE A 194 12.01 -0.30 -6.79
N GLY A 195 12.49 -1.41 -6.25
CA GLY A 195 13.91 -1.67 -6.06
C GLY A 195 14.51 -1.02 -4.81
N PRO A 196 15.84 -1.15 -4.62
CA PRO A 196 16.53 -0.73 -3.40
C PRO A 196 16.68 0.79 -3.23
N SER A 197 16.58 1.55 -4.33
CA SER A 197 16.64 3.02 -4.30
C SER A 197 15.30 3.69 -3.98
N ALA A 198 14.23 2.92 -3.80
CA ALA A 198 12.96 3.43 -3.32
C ALA A 198 12.99 3.54 -1.80
N LEU A 199 12.64 4.72 -1.29
CA LEU A 199 12.86 5.11 0.10
C LEU A 199 11.54 5.43 0.78
N ALA A 200 11.49 5.24 2.09
CA ALA A 200 10.35 5.66 2.89
C ALA A 200 10.79 6.14 4.27
N LEU A 201 10.19 7.23 4.70
CA LEU A 201 10.29 7.76 6.05
C LEU A 201 8.94 7.66 6.74
N LEU A 202 8.89 7.02 7.90
CA LEU A 202 7.67 6.94 8.71
C LEU A 202 7.46 8.24 9.49
N GLY A 203 6.22 8.69 9.54
CA GLY A 203 5.75 9.73 10.43
C GLY A 203 4.77 9.18 11.46
N GLU A 204 4.20 10.07 12.28
CA GLU A 204 3.26 9.69 13.34
C GLU A 204 1.95 9.08 12.80
N THR A 205 1.46 9.60 11.67
CA THR A 205 0.15 9.27 11.10
C THR A 205 0.24 8.68 9.70
N GLY A 206 1.44 8.32 9.24
CA GLY A 206 1.66 7.97 7.85
C GLY A 206 3.11 7.73 7.46
N ALA A 207 3.37 7.81 6.16
CA ALA A 207 4.72 7.68 5.60
C ALA A 207 4.90 8.64 4.42
N THR A 208 6.14 9.08 4.23
CA THR A 208 6.59 9.78 3.03
C THR A 208 7.42 8.81 2.21
N VAL A 209 6.98 8.50 1.00
CA VAL A 209 7.61 7.53 0.10
C VAL A 209 8.24 8.28 -1.07
N LEU A 210 9.50 7.96 -1.37
CA LEU A 210 10.25 8.51 -2.49
C LEU A 210 10.56 7.37 -3.45
N VAL A 211 9.96 7.39 -4.64
CA VAL A 211 10.19 6.38 -5.68
C VAL A 211 11.00 7.03 -6.81
N PRO A 212 12.18 6.50 -7.18
CA PRO A 212 12.95 7.01 -8.31
C PRO A 212 12.15 7.04 -9.60
N ASP A 213 12.34 8.08 -10.44
CA ASP A 213 11.70 8.18 -11.76
C ASP A 213 12.02 7.00 -12.70
N THR A 214 13.23 6.46 -12.58
CA THR A 214 13.61 5.24 -13.31
C THR A 214 12.88 3.99 -12.85
N ALA A 215 12.28 4.01 -11.65
CA ALA A 215 11.59 2.88 -11.05
C ALA A 215 10.06 3.02 -11.08
N PHE A 216 9.51 4.24 -11.15
CA PHE A 216 8.08 4.43 -11.36
C PHE A 216 7.77 4.60 -12.85
N GLY A 217 7.06 3.65 -13.45
CA GLY A 217 6.63 3.76 -14.85
C GLY A 217 5.36 4.62 -14.98
N GLU A 218 4.28 4.15 -14.37
CA GLU A 218 2.96 4.79 -14.45
C GLU A 218 2.33 4.95 -13.07
N PHE A 219 1.39 5.89 -12.96
CA PHE A 219 0.58 6.09 -11.76
C PHE A 219 -0.15 4.82 -11.29
N THR A 220 -0.52 3.93 -12.20
CA THR A 220 -1.18 2.65 -11.91
C THR A 220 -0.32 1.76 -11.01
N ALA A 221 1.01 1.77 -11.18
CA ALA A 221 1.93 1.03 -10.33
C ALA A 221 1.97 1.59 -8.90
N LEU A 222 1.97 2.92 -8.76
CA LEU A 222 1.93 3.62 -7.48
C LEU A 222 0.59 3.42 -6.76
N ALA A 223 -0.52 3.52 -7.50
CA ALA A 223 -1.86 3.27 -6.96
C ALA A 223 -2.00 1.82 -6.49
N GLY A 224 -1.53 0.86 -7.30
CA GLY A 224 -1.49 -0.55 -6.92
C GLY A 224 -0.60 -0.83 -5.71
N PHE A 225 0.44 -0.03 -5.47
CA PHE A 225 1.26 -0.13 -4.25
C PHE A 225 0.47 0.27 -3.02
N VAL A 226 -0.20 1.43 -3.05
CA VAL A 226 -1.06 1.90 -1.96
C VAL A 226 -2.19 0.92 -1.67
N GLU A 227 -2.80 0.33 -2.70
CA GLU A 227 -3.85 -0.70 -2.56
C GLU A 227 -3.40 -1.93 -1.77
N VAL A 228 -2.15 -2.38 -1.96
CA VAL A 228 -1.64 -3.54 -1.22
C VAL A 228 -1.29 -3.21 0.23
N LEU A 229 -1.19 -1.93 0.58
CA LEU A 229 -1.02 -1.47 1.97
C LEU A 229 -2.34 -1.42 2.77
N ARG A 230 -3.41 -2.04 2.26
CA ARG A 230 -4.71 -2.16 2.92
C ARG A 230 -4.64 -2.71 4.35
N THR A 231 -5.28 -2.06 5.31
CA THR A 231 -5.28 -2.49 6.73
C THR A 231 -5.95 -3.85 6.91
N ALA A 232 -5.77 -4.46 8.09
CA ALA A 232 -6.45 -5.72 8.43
C ALA A 232 -7.99 -5.61 8.32
N GLU A 233 -8.54 -4.42 8.58
CA GLU A 233 -9.97 -4.12 8.42
C GLU A 233 -10.40 -3.80 6.97
N GLY A 234 -9.49 -3.88 6.01
CA GLY A 234 -9.81 -3.67 4.60
C GLY A 234 -9.73 -2.21 4.11
N HIS A 235 -9.33 -1.25 4.95
CA HIS A 235 -9.22 0.15 4.55
C HIS A 235 -7.95 0.38 3.74
N ILE A 236 -8.07 1.08 2.61
CA ILE A 236 -6.91 1.44 1.79
C ILE A 236 -6.32 2.75 2.33
N PRO A 237 -4.98 2.86 2.46
CA PRO A 237 -4.37 4.13 2.83
C PRO A 237 -4.70 5.24 1.82
N THR A 238 -4.79 6.47 2.32
CA THR A 238 -5.02 7.64 1.45
C THR A 238 -3.68 8.24 1.11
N GLY A 239 -3.40 8.50 -0.16
CA GLY A 239 -2.13 9.08 -0.59
C GLY A 239 -2.29 10.21 -1.58
N VAL A 240 -1.29 11.08 -1.67
CA VAL A 240 -1.14 12.06 -2.74
C VAL A 240 0.26 11.94 -3.31
N VAL A 241 0.42 12.11 -4.62
CA VAL A 241 1.73 12.07 -5.29
C VAL A 241 1.98 13.28 -6.20
N LEU A 242 3.22 13.75 -6.19
CA LEU A 242 3.83 14.67 -7.16
C LEU A 242 5.20 14.14 -7.58
N CYS A 243 5.66 14.52 -8.77
CA CYS A 243 7.01 14.20 -9.24
C CYS A 243 7.87 15.47 -9.24
N ALA A 244 9.14 15.34 -8.85
CA ALA A 244 10.07 16.47 -8.79
C ALA A 244 11.52 16.01 -8.98
N PRO A 245 12.40 16.89 -9.47
CA PRO A 245 13.84 16.66 -9.40
C PRO A 245 14.31 16.65 -7.94
N THR A 246 15.47 16.03 -7.70
CA THR A 246 15.97 15.74 -6.35
C THR A 246 16.24 16.97 -5.49
N ASP A 247 16.65 18.08 -6.09
CA ASP A 247 16.86 19.36 -5.43
C ASP A 247 15.55 20.03 -4.98
N GLU A 248 14.43 19.69 -5.60
CA GLU A 248 13.11 20.19 -5.23
C GLU A 248 12.33 19.28 -4.26
N VAL A 249 12.89 18.12 -3.89
CA VAL A 249 12.24 17.14 -3.00
C VAL A 249 11.70 17.75 -1.70
N PRO A 250 12.45 18.59 -0.94
CA PRO A 250 11.93 19.19 0.29
C PRO A 250 10.66 20.02 0.04
N ARG A 251 10.73 20.91 -0.95
CA ARG A 251 9.63 21.82 -1.31
C ARG A 251 8.40 21.05 -1.78
N VAL A 252 8.59 20.02 -2.60
CA VAL A 252 7.47 19.22 -3.13
C VAL A 252 6.92 18.27 -2.07
N ALA A 253 7.74 17.75 -1.16
CA ALA A 253 7.25 16.97 -0.02
C ALA A 253 6.28 17.79 0.83
N GLU A 254 6.62 19.04 1.17
CA GLU A 254 5.70 19.95 1.88
C GLU A 254 4.38 20.14 1.13
N GLN A 255 4.42 20.30 -0.20
CA GLN A 255 3.23 20.44 -1.03
C GLN A 255 2.35 19.18 -1.03
N VAL A 256 2.97 18.00 -1.16
CA VAL A 256 2.27 16.71 -1.16
C VAL A 256 1.63 16.45 0.20
N HIS A 257 2.32 16.74 1.31
CA HIS A 257 1.74 16.64 2.65
C HIS A 257 0.58 17.61 2.85
N ALA A 258 0.72 18.85 2.41
CA ALA A 258 -0.35 19.83 2.48
C ALA A 258 -1.56 19.46 1.59
N ALA A 259 -1.35 18.75 0.48
CA ALA A 259 -2.42 18.21 -0.34
C ALA A 259 -3.08 16.98 0.27
N LEU A 260 -2.30 16.10 0.92
CA LEU A 260 -2.83 14.98 1.67
C LEU A 260 -3.72 15.43 2.82
N ASP A 261 -3.32 16.46 3.59
CA ASP A 261 -4.16 17.04 4.66
C ASP A 261 -5.49 17.58 4.12
N VAL A 262 -5.49 18.22 2.95
CA VAL A 262 -6.72 18.66 2.29
C VAL A 262 -7.59 17.46 1.89
N ALA A 263 -7.01 16.44 1.26
CA ALA A 263 -7.75 15.26 0.83
C ALA A 263 -8.38 14.49 2.01
N THR A 264 -7.63 14.29 3.09
CA THR A 264 -8.12 13.59 4.27
C THR A 264 -9.25 14.35 4.97
N ARG A 265 -9.13 15.68 5.10
CA ARG A 265 -10.17 16.53 5.72
C ARG A 265 -11.46 16.61 4.91
N LEU A 266 -11.36 16.53 3.59
CA LEU A 266 -12.53 16.54 2.70
C LEU A 266 -13.12 15.14 2.46
N GLY A 267 -12.63 14.11 3.17
CA GLY A 267 -13.11 12.74 3.02
C GLY A 267 -12.77 12.11 1.67
N MET A 268 -11.77 12.63 0.96
CA MET A 268 -11.24 12.05 -0.27
C MET A 268 -10.27 10.92 0.11
N THR A 269 -10.81 9.83 0.65
CA THR A 269 -10.03 8.75 1.25
C THR A 269 -9.98 7.49 0.39
N GLU A 270 -9.19 6.50 0.86
CA GLU A 270 -9.12 5.12 0.38
C GLU A 270 -8.54 4.93 -1.03
N ARG A 271 -7.61 5.79 -1.43
CA ARG A 271 -6.85 5.65 -2.67
C ARG A 271 -5.63 6.55 -2.72
N LEU A 272 -4.78 6.30 -3.70
CA LEU A 272 -3.79 7.28 -4.16
C LEU A 272 -4.45 8.31 -5.08
N HIS A 273 -4.20 9.59 -4.84
CA HIS A 273 -4.61 10.70 -5.67
C HIS A 273 -3.42 11.30 -6.40
N ARG A 274 -3.64 11.73 -7.64
CA ARG A 274 -2.75 12.70 -8.28
C ARG A 274 -3.00 14.06 -7.65
N PHE A 275 -2.00 14.92 -7.64
CA PHE A 275 -2.21 16.30 -7.23
C PHE A 275 -3.30 16.99 -8.07
N SER A 276 -3.41 16.67 -9.37
CA SER A 276 -4.49 17.18 -10.23
C SER A 276 -5.89 16.85 -9.75
N ASP A 277 -6.06 15.76 -9.01
CA ASP A 277 -7.36 15.32 -8.49
C ASP A 277 -7.82 16.17 -7.29
N ILE A 278 -6.89 16.89 -6.65
CA ILE A 278 -7.09 17.69 -5.43
C ILE A 278 -6.72 19.16 -5.67
N ALA A 279 -6.23 19.52 -6.86
CA ALA A 279 -5.60 20.82 -7.12
C ALA A 279 -6.52 22.00 -6.81
N VAL A 280 -7.82 21.88 -7.09
CA VAL A 280 -8.80 22.94 -6.81
C VAL A 280 -8.98 23.10 -5.30
N GLU A 281 -9.27 22.02 -4.59
CA GLU A 281 -9.45 21.98 -3.15
C GLU A 281 -8.17 22.47 -2.43
N TYR A 282 -7.00 22.07 -2.93
CA TYR A 282 -5.70 22.53 -2.44
C TYR A 282 -5.55 24.04 -2.55
N GLN A 283 -5.93 24.65 -3.69
CA GLN A 283 -5.80 26.09 -3.89
C GLN A 283 -6.82 26.90 -3.09
N LEU A 284 -8.07 26.41 -3.00
CA LEU A 284 -9.13 27.08 -2.23
C LEU A 284 -8.81 27.18 -0.74
N THR A 285 -8.02 26.25 -0.21
CA THR A 285 -7.62 26.22 1.20
C THR A 285 -6.41 27.10 1.51
N ARG A 286 -5.68 27.60 0.49
CA ARG A 286 -4.54 28.51 0.70
C ARG A 286 -5.02 29.90 1.14
N PRO A 287 -4.32 30.56 2.08
CA PRO A 287 -4.62 31.95 2.46
C PRO A 287 -4.59 32.89 1.24
N GLY A 288 -5.53 33.82 1.19
CA GLY A 288 -5.58 34.85 0.14
C GLY A 288 -6.96 35.49 0.02
N PRO A 289 -7.07 36.65 -0.66
CA PRO A 289 -8.30 37.44 -0.72
C PRO A 289 -9.46 36.68 -1.36
N GLY A 290 -9.19 35.78 -2.31
CA GLY A 290 -10.21 34.93 -2.92
C GLY A 290 -10.80 33.92 -1.93
N ARG A 291 -9.96 33.29 -1.10
CA ARG A 291 -10.42 32.39 -0.03
C ARG A 291 -11.25 33.16 1.00
N ASP A 292 -10.77 34.33 1.43
CA ASP A 292 -11.43 35.14 2.44
C ASP A 292 -12.83 35.55 1.96
N ALA A 293 -12.95 36.04 0.72
CA ALA A 293 -14.23 36.39 0.12
C ALA A 293 -15.19 35.19 -0.04
N LEU A 294 -14.67 33.99 -0.33
CA LEU A 294 -15.49 32.78 -0.45
C LEU A 294 -15.91 32.21 0.91
N SER A 295 -15.08 32.37 1.96
CA SER A 295 -15.38 31.83 3.29
C SER A 295 -16.64 32.42 3.91
N THR A 296 -16.92 33.70 3.65
CA THR A 296 -18.08 34.42 4.23
C THR A 296 -19.40 34.12 3.52
N LEU A 297 -19.38 33.39 2.39
CA LEU A 297 -20.58 33.12 1.59
C LEU A 297 -21.62 32.26 2.31
N LEU A 298 -21.16 31.43 3.26
CA LEU A 298 -22.02 30.54 4.02
C LEU A 298 -22.36 31.09 5.41
N ASP A 299 -21.87 32.29 5.79
CA ASP A 299 -22.18 32.93 7.07
C ASP A 299 -23.70 33.08 7.29
N PRO A 300 -24.52 33.46 6.29
CA PRO A 300 -25.97 33.54 6.46
C PRO A 300 -26.66 32.19 6.75
N LEU A 301 -25.93 31.08 6.67
CA LEU A 301 -26.43 29.73 6.92
C LEU A 301 -25.91 29.14 8.24
N GLU A 302 -25.14 29.87 9.04
CA GLU A 302 -24.56 29.35 10.29
C GLU A 302 -25.62 28.85 11.29
N ASP A 303 -26.71 29.60 11.44
CA ASP A 303 -27.86 29.22 12.28
C ASP A 303 -28.78 28.15 11.64
N HIS A 304 -28.38 27.63 10.47
CA HIS A 304 -29.17 26.71 9.64
C HIS A 304 -28.35 25.47 9.24
N PRO A 305 -27.94 24.62 10.19
CA PRO A 305 -27.10 23.46 9.92
C PRO A 305 -27.75 22.46 8.96
N ASP A 306 -29.08 22.36 8.95
CA ASP A 306 -29.83 21.51 8.03
C ASP A 306 -29.76 21.98 6.56
N LEU A 307 -29.61 23.30 6.33
CA LEU A 307 -29.37 23.87 5.00
C LEU A 307 -27.95 23.58 4.53
N ILE A 308 -26.95 23.70 5.41
CA ILE A 308 -25.56 23.32 5.10
C ILE A 308 -25.48 21.83 4.75
N GLU A 309 -26.09 20.95 5.55
CA GLU A 309 -26.15 19.51 5.29
C GLU A 309 -26.84 19.20 3.95
N THR A 310 -27.92 19.93 3.64
CA THR A 310 -28.63 19.78 2.38
C THR A 310 -27.77 20.21 1.18
N LEU A 311 -27.06 21.33 1.28
CA LEU A 311 -26.14 21.80 0.24
C LEU A 311 -24.99 20.83 0.03
N ARG A 312 -24.35 20.35 1.10
CA ARG A 312 -23.26 19.36 1.04
C ARG A 312 -23.74 18.08 0.34
N THR A 313 -24.88 17.54 0.77
CA THR A 313 -25.45 16.32 0.18
C THR A 313 -25.87 16.53 -1.27
N TYR A 314 -26.35 17.73 -1.62
CA TYR A 314 -26.70 18.09 -3.00
C TYR A 314 -25.47 18.06 -3.91
N VAL A 315 -24.34 18.61 -3.46
CA VAL A 315 -23.07 18.55 -4.20
C VAL A 315 -22.56 17.10 -4.32
N GLU A 316 -22.52 16.35 -3.22
CA GLU A 316 -22.01 14.97 -3.20
C GLU A 316 -22.84 14.00 -4.06
N THR A 317 -24.13 14.29 -4.26
CA THR A 317 -25.02 13.46 -5.09
C THR A 317 -25.01 13.87 -6.57
N GLY A 318 -24.13 14.78 -6.98
CA GLY A 318 -24.01 15.25 -8.36
C GLY A 318 -25.11 16.22 -8.78
N HIS A 319 -25.60 17.02 -7.83
CA HIS A 319 -26.67 18.00 -8.03
C HIS A 319 -28.03 17.37 -8.38
N ASP A 320 -28.25 16.11 -7.98
CA ASP A 320 -29.53 15.39 -8.15
C ASP A 320 -30.40 15.55 -6.90
N ARG A 321 -31.53 16.26 -7.06
CA ARG A 321 -32.50 16.52 -5.98
C ARG A 321 -33.16 15.26 -5.44
N ARG A 322 -33.44 14.26 -6.28
CA ARG A 322 -34.06 13.00 -5.86
C ARG A 322 -33.07 12.15 -5.08
N ARG A 323 -31.81 12.08 -5.54
CA ARG A 323 -30.75 11.37 -4.83
C ARG A 323 -30.43 12.04 -3.49
N THR A 324 -30.41 13.37 -3.46
CA THR A 324 -30.29 14.17 -2.24
C THR A 324 -31.43 13.85 -1.26
N ALA A 325 -32.67 13.89 -1.73
CA ALA A 325 -33.85 13.62 -0.91
C ALA A 325 -33.81 12.22 -0.29
N ARG A 326 -33.46 11.19 -1.08
CA ARG A 326 -33.27 9.82 -0.56
C ARG A 326 -32.18 9.76 0.50
N ARG A 327 -31.02 10.38 0.26
CA ARG A 327 -29.89 10.35 1.19
C ARG A 327 -30.17 11.07 2.51
N LEU A 328 -30.96 12.14 2.46
CA LEU A 328 -31.42 12.89 3.65
C LEU A 328 -32.71 12.34 4.27
N HIS A 329 -33.30 11.29 3.70
CA HIS A 329 -34.63 10.77 4.10
C HIS A 329 -35.73 11.85 4.08
N LEU A 330 -35.67 12.76 3.11
CA LEU A 330 -36.63 13.85 2.90
C LEU A 330 -37.49 13.59 1.67
N HIS A 331 -38.63 14.28 1.60
CA HIS A 331 -39.38 14.38 0.36
C HIS A 331 -38.64 15.31 -0.64
N PRO A 332 -38.65 15.04 -1.97
CA PRO A 332 -38.00 15.90 -2.95
C PRO A 332 -38.41 17.39 -2.89
N ASN A 333 -39.68 17.67 -2.57
CA ASN A 333 -40.17 19.05 -2.39
C ASN A 333 -39.48 19.76 -1.21
N SER A 334 -39.14 19.03 -0.14
CA SER A 334 -38.43 19.61 1.01
C SER A 334 -37.00 19.99 0.64
N VAL A 335 -36.33 19.20 -0.19
CA VAL A 335 -35.01 19.55 -0.74
C VAL A 335 -35.10 20.80 -1.60
N ASP A 336 -36.09 20.88 -2.52
CA ASP A 336 -36.31 22.07 -3.35
C ASP A 336 -36.57 23.33 -2.51
N TYR A 337 -37.40 23.21 -1.47
CA TYR A 337 -37.63 24.29 -0.52
C TYR A 337 -36.35 24.75 0.16
N ARG A 338 -35.51 23.82 0.63
CA ARG A 338 -34.23 24.13 1.28
C ARG A 338 -33.24 24.79 0.32
N LEU A 339 -33.12 24.31 -0.93
CA LEU A 339 -32.28 24.94 -1.95
C LEU A 339 -32.75 26.37 -2.28
N LYS A 340 -34.07 26.59 -2.39
CA LYS A 340 -34.64 27.95 -2.54
C LYS A 340 -34.40 28.82 -1.31
N ARG A 341 -34.39 28.25 -0.11
CA ARG A 341 -34.07 28.98 1.12
C ARG A 341 -32.60 29.38 1.16
N ILE A 342 -31.69 28.49 0.74
CA ILE A 342 -30.26 28.80 0.58
C ILE A 342 -30.10 30.00 -0.36
N PHE A 343 -30.72 29.97 -1.54
CA PHE A 343 -30.66 31.09 -2.48
C PHE A 343 -31.16 32.41 -1.85
N ARG A 344 -32.28 32.38 -1.11
CA ARG A 344 -32.81 33.58 -0.43
C ARG A 344 -31.88 34.16 0.63
N LEU A 345 -31.06 33.33 1.28
CA LEU A 345 -30.17 33.75 2.36
C LEU A 345 -28.80 34.19 1.85
N THR A 346 -28.26 33.48 0.85
CA THR A 346 -26.90 33.73 0.34
C THR A 346 -26.90 34.60 -0.91
N GLY A 347 -28.00 34.64 -1.67
CA GLY A 347 -28.07 35.26 -2.99
C GLY A 347 -27.44 34.42 -4.12
N PHE A 348 -26.99 33.19 -3.85
CA PHE A 348 -26.37 32.30 -4.84
C PHE A 348 -27.36 31.20 -5.24
N ASP A 349 -27.80 31.23 -6.50
CA ASP A 349 -28.72 30.21 -7.02
C ASP A 349 -27.96 28.91 -7.31
N THR A 350 -28.46 27.80 -6.75
CA THR A 350 -27.93 26.44 -6.98
C THR A 350 -28.18 25.91 -8.38
N ILE A 351 -29.02 26.56 -9.20
CA ILE A 351 -29.27 26.20 -10.60
C ILE A 351 -28.22 26.82 -11.53
N ASP A 352 -27.65 27.98 -11.18
CA ASP A 352 -26.59 28.63 -11.93
C ASP A 352 -25.24 27.92 -11.64
N PRO A 353 -24.58 27.30 -12.63
CA PRO A 353 -23.33 26.59 -12.43
C PRO A 353 -22.22 27.44 -11.80
N ALA A 354 -22.13 28.73 -12.15
CA ALA A 354 -21.10 29.62 -11.62
C ALA A 354 -21.36 29.95 -10.14
N ARG A 355 -22.63 30.14 -9.77
CA ARG A 355 -23.03 30.41 -8.38
C ARG A 355 -22.93 29.17 -7.51
N LEU A 356 -23.31 28.01 -8.06
CA LEU A 356 -23.13 26.71 -7.40
C LEU A 356 -21.66 26.40 -7.16
N TRP A 357 -20.77 26.75 -8.09
CA TRP A 357 -19.32 26.61 -7.91
C TRP A 357 -18.81 27.44 -6.72
N ASN A 358 -19.29 28.67 -6.55
CA ASN A 358 -18.94 29.50 -5.40
C ASN A 358 -19.41 28.88 -4.08
N LEU A 359 -20.66 28.36 -4.05
CA LEU A 359 -21.19 27.65 -2.88
C LEU A 359 -20.40 26.38 -2.55
N ARG A 360 -20.03 25.59 -3.57
CA ARG A 360 -19.16 24.41 -3.40
C ARG A 360 -17.77 24.81 -2.87
N SER A 361 -17.20 25.88 -3.39
CA SER A 361 -15.89 26.37 -2.96
C SER A 361 -15.92 26.82 -1.50
N ALA A 362 -16.98 27.53 -1.10
CA ALA A 362 -17.18 27.92 0.29
C ALA A 362 -17.36 26.71 1.23
N LEU A 363 -18.05 25.65 0.79
CA LEU A 363 -18.14 24.39 1.53
C LEU A 363 -16.77 23.74 1.74
N VAL A 364 -15.95 23.66 0.68
CA VAL A 364 -14.57 23.12 0.77
C VAL A 364 -13.75 23.90 1.80
N ILE A 365 -13.80 25.22 1.77
CA ILE A 365 -13.08 26.09 2.71
C ILE A 365 -13.57 25.86 4.15
N ARG A 366 -14.89 25.78 4.35
CA ARG A 366 -15.52 25.55 5.66
C ARG A 366 -15.16 24.18 6.23
N ASP A 367 -15.25 23.14 5.43
CA ASP A 367 -15.03 21.75 5.87
C ASP A 367 -13.55 21.50 6.22
N HIS A 368 -12.62 22.13 5.49
CA HIS A 368 -11.21 22.15 5.87
C HIS A 368 -10.95 22.88 7.20
N HIS A 369 -11.67 23.97 7.49
CA HIS A 369 -11.48 24.78 8.70
C HIS A 369 -12.03 24.11 9.98
N ASN A 370 -13.22 23.51 9.90
CA ASN A 370 -13.90 22.94 11.08
C ASN A 370 -13.18 21.73 11.70
N GLU A 371 -12.44 20.96 10.91
CA GLU A 371 -11.60 19.89 11.47
C GLU A 371 -10.29 20.41 12.09
N CYS A 372 -9.88 21.66 11.82
CA CYS A 372 -8.69 22.27 12.41
C CYS A 372 -8.99 22.82 13.82
N THR A 373 -10.20 23.32 14.04
CA THR A 373 -10.69 23.76 15.36
C THR A 373 -11.08 22.59 16.25
N ALA A 374 -11.65 21.51 15.72
CA ALA A 374 -12.00 20.31 16.49
C ALA A 374 -10.79 19.48 16.99
N VAL A 375 -9.60 19.64 16.39
CA VAL A 375 -8.36 18.97 16.84
C VAL A 375 -7.59 19.81 17.88
N ARG A 376 -7.95 21.09 18.05
CA ARG A 376 -7.30 22.04 18.98
C ARG A 376 -8.11 22.33 20.25
N ALA A 377 -9.36 21.88 20.32
CA ALA A 377 -10.23 21.91 21.50
C ALA A 377 -10.24 20.54 22.16
#